data_AF-A0AAV2SJR1-F1
#
_entry.id   AF-A0AAV2SJR1-F1
#
_cell.length_a   1.000
_cell.length_b   1.000
_cell.length_c   1.000
_cell.angle_alpha   90.00
_cell.angle_beta   90.00
_cell.angle_gamma   90.00
#
_symmetry.space_group_name_H-M   'P 1'
#
loop_
_entity.id
_entity.type
_entity.pdbx_description
1 polymer ?
#
loop_
_entity_poly.entity_id
_entity_poly.type
_entity_poly.pdbx_seq_one_letter_code
_entity_poly.pdbx_strand_id
1 'polypeptide(L)'
;QKLMNIPAVFTYEISSKTENAQFRRDQTVLPADSRTIFLPPYAGSSHPVYVNASRVDSLKQKDSFIATEHPMSSTLPNIWKLVLDKQINVWILLHTFPNND
;
A
#
# COMPACT_ATOMS: atom_id res chain seq x y z
N GLN A 1 -16.33 17.30 17.17
CA GLN A 1 -15.49 17.54 15.98
C GLN A 1 -14.07 17.05 16.28
N LYS A 2 -13.80 15.74 16.06
CA LYS A 2 -12.54 15.05 16.43
C LYS A 2 -11.41 15.35 15.41
N LEU A 3 -11.01 16.61 15.30
CA LEU A 3 -9.90 17.03 14.43
C LEU A 3 -8.59 17.31 15.20
N MET A 4 -8.54 17.06 16.51
CA MET A 4 -7.39 17.45 17.35
C MET A 4 -6.52 16.31 17.90
N ASN A 5 -6.75 15.06 17.50
CA ASN A 5 -5.78 14.00 17.80
C ASN A 5 -4.81 13.90 16.63
N ILE A 6 -3.73 14.68 16.70
CA ILE A 6 -2.55 14.43 15.87
C ILE A 6 -2.12 12.99 16.17
N PRO A 7 -2.02 12.11 15.17
CA PRO A 7 -1.67 10.71 15.41
C PRO A 7 -0.30 10.62 16.10
N ALA A 8 -0.08 9.51 16.81
CA ALA A 8 1.25 9.12 17.27
C ALA A 8 2.28 9.29 16.14
N VAL A 9 3.51 9.67 16.51
CA VAL A 9 4.63 9.84 15.57
C VAL A 9 4.67 8.65 14.60
N PHE A 10 4.53 8.94 13.31
CA PHE A 10 4.63 7.91 12.28
C PHE A 10 6.09 7.48 12.13
N THR A 11 6.31 6.17 12.15
CA THR A 11 7.59 5.55 11.79
C THR A 11 7.50 4.96 10.39
N TYR A 12 8.65 4.81 9.73
CA TYR A 12 8.77 4.30 8.37
C TYR A 12 9.92 3.30 8.25
N GLU A 13 10.24 2.59 9.34
CA GLU A 13 11.39 1.69 9.43
C GLU A 13 11.23 0.48 8.51
N ILE A 14 10.01 -0.03 8.36
CA ILE A 14 9.71 -1.18 7.49
C ILE A 14 9.85 -0.73 6.04
N SER A 15 9.19 0.36 5.70
CA SER A 15 9.14 0.86 4.35
C SER A 15 10.54 1.26 3.91
N SER A 16 11.31 1.97 4.74
CA SER A 16 12.66 2.47 4.41
C SER A 16 13.73 1.39 4.18
N LYS A 17 13.48 0.11 4.51
CA LYS A 17 14.44 -0.97 4.26
C LYS A 17 14.79 -1.10 2.78
N THR A 18 16.07 -1.39 2.51
CA THR A 18 16.60 -1.60 1.15
C THR A 18 15.87 -2.72 0.40
N GLU A 19 15.48 -3.79 1.11
CA GLU A 19 14.71 -4.92 0.54
C GLU A 19 13.35 -4.50 -0.05
N ASN A 20 12.75 -3.41 0.47
CA ASN A 20 11.46 -2.90 0.05
C ASN A 20 11.56 -1.77 -1.00
N ALA A 21 12.77 -1.26 -1.26
CA ALA A 21 12.99 -0.12 -2.17
C ALA A 21 12.53 -0.40 -3.61
N GLN A 22 12.69 -1.65 -4.05
CA GLN A 22 12.29 -2.12 -5.38
C GLN A 22 10.76 -2.17 -5.59
N PHE A 23 9.98 -2.10 -4.52
CA PHE A 23 8.51 -2.15 -4.59
C PHE A 23 7.85 -0.76 -4.58
N ARG A 24 8.65 0.31 -4.68
CA ARG A 24 8.19 1.69 -4.67
C ARG A 24 8.44 2.36 -6.02
N ARG A 25 7.47 3.12 -6.50
CA ARG A 25 7.63 3.98 -7.67
C ARG A 25 8.41 5.22 -7.30
N ASP A 26 8.03 5.90 -6.22
CA ASP A 26 8.76 7.03 -5.66
C ASP A 26 9.44 6.60 -4.35
N GLN A 27 10.76 6.84 -4.25
CA GLN A 27 11.54 6.45 -3.07
C GLN A 27 11.22 7.28 -1.82
N THR A 28 10.52 8.41 -1.98
CA THR A 28 10.09 9.30 -0.89
C THR A 28 8.68 9.01 -0.40
N VAL A 29 7.88 8.25 -1.16
CA VAL A 29 6.51 7.91 -0.80
C VAL A 29 6.50 6.58 -0.04
N LEU A 30 6.41 6.70 1.29
CA LEU A 30 6.52 5.58 2.22
C LEU A 30 5.21 5.41 3.01
N PRO A 31 4.64 4.20 3.08
CA PRO A 31 3.54 3.91 3.99
C PRO A 31 4.11 3.89 5.41
N ALA A 32 3.37 4.49 6.34
CA ALA A 32 3.73 4.43 7.75
C ALA A 32 3.67 2.99 8.25
N ASP A 33 4.57 2.58 9.14
CA ASP A 33 4.69 1.18 9.60
C ASP A 33 3.38 0.65 10.18
N SER A 34 2.62 1.51 10.88
CA SER A 34 1.31 1.17 11.45
C SER A 34 0.21 0.94 10.41
N ARG A 35 0.42 1.36 9.16
CA ARG A 35 -0.53 1.28 8.04
C ARG A 35 -0.04 0.41 6.89
N THR A 36 1.23 -0.01 6.88
CA THR A 36 1.81 -0.93 5.91
C THR A 36 1.00 -2.21 5.76
N ILE A 37 0.96 -2.74 4.54
CA ILE A 37 0.26 -3.98 4.20
C ILE A 37 1.28 -5.07 3.87
N PHE A 38 1.17 -6.18 4.60
CA PHE A 38 1.80 -7.44 4.26
C PHE A 38 0.72 -8.46 3.90
N LEU A 39 0.93 -9.17 2.80
CA LEU A 39 0.08 -10.28 2.39
C LEU A 39 0.73 -11.61 2.77
N PRO A 40 -0.07 -12.68 2.93
CA PRO A 40 0.47 -14.02 3.12
C PRO A 40 1.51 -14.38 2.05
N PRO A 41 2.53 -15.18 2.39
CA PRO A 41 3.51 -15.65 1.41
C PRO A 41 2.86 -16.34 0.21
N TYR A 42 3.53 -16.30 -0.94
CA TYR A 42 3.20 -17.18 -2.06
C TYR A 42 3.49 -18.64 -1.70
N ALA A 43 2.85 -19.58 -2.39
CA ALA A 43 3.12 -21.01 -2.21
C ALA A 43 4.61 -21.30 -2.41
N GLY A 44 5.23 -21.98 -1.43
CA GLY A 44 6.66 -22.27 -1.42
C GLY A 44 7.56 -21.15 -0.89
N SER A 45 7.01 -19.99 -0.51
CA SER A 45 7.72 -18.93 0.20
C SER A 45 7.35 -18.93 1.69
N SER A 46 8.32 -18.60 2.54
CA SER A 46 8.08 -18.29 3.97
C SER A 46 7.92 -16.79 4.24
N HIS A 47 8.27 -15.94 3.27
CA HIS A 47 8.32 -14.50 3.47
C HIS A 47 7.00 -13.83 3.07
N PRO A 48 6.43 -12.97 3.93
CA PRO A 48 5.24 -12.22 3.58
C PRO A 48 5.53 -11.26 2.42
N VAL A 49 4.50 -10.97 1.64
CA VAL A 49 4.62 -10.11 0.46
C VAL A 49 4.36 -8.68 0.88
N TYR A 50 5.37 -7.82 0.76
CA TYR A 50 5.24 -6.38 0.97
C TYR A 50 4.53 -5.72 -0.20
N VAL A 51 3.65 -4.77 0.11
CA VAL A 51 3.00 -3.90 -0.88
C VAL A 51 3.22 -2.44 -0.46
N ASN A 52 3.65 -1.59 -1.40
CA ASN A 52 3.68 -0.14 -1.16
C ASN A 52 2.24 0.43 -1.17
N ALA A 53 1.55 0.23 -0.06
CA ALA A 53 0.18 0.65 0.15
C ALA A 53 -0.09 0.89 1.64
N SER A 54 -1.00 1.83 1.93
CA SER A 54 -1.46 2.17 3.27
C SER A 54 -2.92 1.80 3.44
N ARG A 55 -3.25 1.23 4.60
CA ARG A 55 -4.64 1.15 5.07
C ARG A 55 -5.12 2.54 5.48
N VAL A 56 -6.33 2.89 5.07
CA VAL A 56 -6.93 4.21 5.32
C VAL A 56 -8.30 4.03 5.94
N ASP A 57 -8.52 4.72 7.06
CA ASP A 57 -9.81 4.74 7.74
C ASP A 57 -10.79 5.61 6.94
N SER A 58 -12.05 5.19 6.86
CA SER A 58 -13.13 6.09 6.49
C SER A 58 -13.60 6.88 7.72
N LEU A 59 -14.55 7.81 7.52
CA LEU A 59 -15.19 8.50 8.64
C LEU A 59 -15.93 7.54 9.59
N LYS A 60 -16.43 6.40 9.08
CA LYS A 60 -17.33 5.49 9.81
C LYS A 60 -16.69 4.16 10.19
N GLN A 61 -15.60 3.76 9.53
CA GLN A 61 -15.02 2.43 9.67
C GLN A 61 -13.50 2.49 9.52
N LYS A 62 -12.78 1.72 10.35
CA LYS A 62 -11.32 1.57 10.24
C LYS A 62 -10.93 0.74 9.03
N ASP A 63 -9.76 1.02 8.46
CA ASP A 63 -9.16 0.29 7.34
C ASP A 63 -10.15 0.03 6.18
N SER A 64 -11.00 1.03 5.89
CA SER A 64 -12.05 0.91 4.86
C SER A 64 -11.52 1.02 3.44
N PHE A 65 -10.39 1.70 3.28
CA PHE A 65 -9.76 1.91 1.98
C PHE A 65 -8.31 1.47 2.04
N ILE A 66 -7.77 1.18 0.86
CA ILE A 66 -6.34 0.98 0.65
C ILE A 66 -5.89 2.01 -0.38
N ALA A 67 -4.91 2.82 -0.01
CA ALA A 67 -4.26 3.76 -0.90
C ALA A 67 -2.91 3.20 -1.33
N THR A 68 -2.61 3.24 -2.62
CA THR A 68 -1.35 2.75 -3.19
C THR A 68 -0.87 3.70 -4.27
N GLU A 69 0.44 3.71 -4.52
CA GLU A 69 0.99 4.37 -5.70
C GLU A 69 0.48 3.73 -6.99
N HIS A 70 0.70 4.40 -8.12
CA HIS A 70 0.47 3.76 -9.41
C HIS A 70 1.37 2.52 -9.56
N PRO A 71 0.83 1.32 -9.81
CA PRO A 71 1.63 0.11 -9.93
C PRO A 71 2.74 0.23 -10.97
N MET A 72 3.89 -0.39 -10.71
CA MET A 72 4.93 -0.62 -11.70
C MET A 72 4.73 -2.00 -12.31
N SER A 73 5.31 -2.26 -13.48
CA SER A 73 5.27 -3.60 -14.08
C SER A 73 5.81 -4.68 -13.14
N SER A 74 6.83 -4.35 -12.34
CA SER A 74 7.43 -5.24 -11.33
C SER A 74 6.54 -5.46 -10.09
N THR A 75 5.65 -4.53 -9.74
CA THR A 75 4.80 -4.61 -8.53
C THR A 75 3.37 -5.05 -8.83
N LEU A 76 2.99 -5.07 -10.11
CA LEU A 76 1.65 -5.48 -10.55
C LEU A 76 1.21 -6.86 -10.00
N PRO A 77 2.07 -7.90 -9.91
CA PRO A 77 1.68 -9.17 -9.29
C PRO A 77 1.27 -9.02 -7.81
N ASN A 78 1.98 -8.20 -7.04
CA ASN A 78 1.68 -7.96 -5.63
C ASN A 78 0.37 -7.17 -5.47
N ILE A 79 0.07 -6.25 -6.40
CA ILE A 79 -1.19 -5.51 -6.42
C ILE A 79 -2.37 -6.43 -6.77
N TRP A 80 -2.22 -7.35 -7.72
CA TRP A 80 -3.28 -8.34 -7.99
C TRP A 80 -3.50 -9.29 -6.82
N LYS A 81 -2.42 -9.73 -6.16
CA LYS A 81 -2.55 -10.49 -4.92
C LYS A 81 -3.27 -9.70 -3.83
N LEU A 82 -2.99 -8.40 -3.70
CA LEU A 82 -3.69 -7.52 -2.76
C LEU A 82 -5.20 -7.49 -3.05
N VAL A 83 -5.58 -7.31 -4.32
CA VAL A 83 -6.98 -7.28 -4.74
C VAL A 83 -7.70 -8.58 -4.39
N LEU A 84 -7.07 -9.73 -4.66
CA LEU A 84 -7.66 -11.04 -4.38
C LEU A 84 -7.74 -11.32 -2.88
N ASP A 85 -6.63 -11.17 -2.14
CA ASP A 85 -6.54 -11.52 -0.73
C ASP A 85 -7.40 -10.58 0.16
N LYS A 86 -7.59 -9.32 -0.26
CA LYS A 86 -8.43 -8.35 0.45
C LYS A 86 -9.85 -8.24 -0.12
N GLN A 87 -10.19 -9.05 -1.12
CA GLN A 87 -11.52 -9.08 -1.75
C GLN A 87 -11.96 -7.68 -2.22
N ILE A 88 -11.04 -6.95 -2.87
CA ILE A 88 -11.30 -5.60 -3.37
C ILE A 88 -12.21 -5.69 -4.60
N ASN A 89 -13.40 -5.09 -4.49
CA ASN A 89 -14.39 -5.11 -5.58
C ASN A 89 -14.34 -3.86 -6.47
N VAL A 90 -13.71 -2.78 -5.99
CA VAL A 90 -13.66 -1.49 -6.69
C VAL A 90 -12.23 -0.97 -6.66
N TRP A 91 -11.67 -0.68 -7.83
CA TRP A 91 -10.40 0.01 -7.99
C TRP A 91 -10.65 1.37 -8.62
N ILE A 92 -10.31 2.43 -7.89
CA ILE A 92 -10.38 3.81 -8.37
C ILE A 92 -8.98 4.26 -8.78
N LEU A 93 -8.81 4.69 -10.03
CA LEU A 93 -7.60 5.34 -10.51
C LEU A 93 -7.83 6.85 -10.55
N LEU A 94 -7.00 7.60 -9.82
CA LEU A 94 -7.09 9.06 -9.74
C LEU A 94 -6.09 9.79 -10.65
N HIS A 95 -5.20 9.05 -11.32
CA HIS A 95 -4.24 9.60 -12.28
C HIS A 95 -4.79 9.48 -13.70
N THR A 96 -4.75 10.57 -14.44
CA THR A 96 -4.90 10.54 -15.90
C THR A 96 -3.54 10.26 -16.52
N PHE A 97 -3.46 9.26 -17.40
CA PHE A 97 -2.31 9.12 -18.28
C PHE A 97 -2.35 10.28 -19.29
N PRO A 98 -1.31 11.12 -19.41
CA PRO A 98 -1.17 11.89 -20.62
C PRO A 98 -1.05 10.87 -21.75
N ASN A 99 -1.98 10.90 -22.71
CA ASN A 99 -1.94 10.06 -23.90
C ASN A 99 -0.53 10.14 -24.50
N ASN A 100 0.30 9.09 -24.38
CA ASN A 100 1.53 8.80 -25.15
C ASN A 100 2.38 7.68 -24.50
N ASP A 101 1.78 6.56 -24.11
CA ASP A 101 2.48 5.26 -23.97
C ASP A 101 1.82 4.24 -24.90
#